data_AF-A0A946VBD5-F1
#
_entry.id   AF-A0A946VBD5-F1
#
_cell.length_a   1.000
_cell.length_b   1.000
_cell.length_c   1.000
_cell.angle_alpha   90.00
_cell.angle_beta   90.00
_cell.angle_gamma   90.00
#
_symmetry.space_group_name_H-M   'P 1'
#
loop_
_entity.id
_entity.type
_entity.pdbx_description
1 polymer ?
#
loop_
_entity_poly.entity_id
_entity_poly.type
_entity_poly.pdbx_seq_one_letter_code
_entity_poly.pdbx_strand_id
1 'polypeptide(L)'
;MHLKFFTFFIFISLVGCVTSPTHIPVPEAHLSKATVIDSPSIRFWGDEEPDQYRKINDIVEWLQKRSELWEKKNTKPIINFLALSGGGEDGSFAAGIITGWTRHGDRPEFDVITGVSAGALAAPFVFLGPEYDEVLFDVYSNLSNEDIYRTQIFSGLFGGSAILDTRPLKNLISKYVTAEILYLIGKQH
;
A
#
# COMPACT_ATOMS: atom_id res chain seq x y z
N MET A 1 -42.13 -20.67 28.12
CA MET A 1 -41.79 -19.67 27.08
C MET A 1 -40.30 -19.63 26.76
N HIS A 2 -39.41 -19.74 27.75
CA HIS A 2 -37.95 -19.70 27.57
C HIS A 2 -37.34 -20.84 26.74
N LEU A 3 -37.89 -22.06 26.81
CA LEU A 3 -37.36 -23.20 26.06
C LEU A 3 -37.49 -23.01 24.55
N LYS A 4 -38.62 -22.45 24.07
CA LYS A 4 -38.85 -22.17 22.63
C LYS A 4 -37.90 -21.09 22.09
N PHE A 5 -37.58 -20.08 22.91
CA PHE A 5 -36.59 -19.05 22.55
C PHE A 5 -35.17 -19.63 22.46
N PHE A 6 -34.81 -20.53 23.37
CA PHE A 6 -33.51 -21.20 23.36
C PHE A 6 -33.35 -22.11 22.13
N THR A 7 -34.38 -22.89 21.78
CA THR A 7 -34.37 -23.74 20.59
C THR A 7 -34.33 -22.91 19.30
N PHE A 8 -35.01 -21.77 19.26
CA PHE A 8 -34.97 -20.84 18.13
C PHE A 8 -33.58 -20.22 17.93
N PHE A 9 -32.91 -19.82 19.02
CA PHE A 9 -31.54 -19.32 18.97
C PHE A 9 -30.55 -20.38 18.47
N ILE A 10 -30.66 -21.63 18.95
CA ILE A 10 -29.83 -22.76 18.48
C ILE A 10 -30.04 -23.02 16.98
N PHE A 11 -31.28 -22.96 16.49
CA PHE A 11 -31.57 -23.12 15.07
C PHE A 11 -30.94 -22.01 14.23
N ILE A 12 -30.97 -20.75 14.68
CA ILE A 12 -30.31 -19.62 14.00
C ILE A 12 -28.79 -19.81 13.96
N SER A 13 -28.19 -20.26 15.06
CA SER A 13 -26.73 -20.49 15.15
C SER A 13 -26.23 -21.57 14.18
N LEU A 14 -27.09 -22.50 13.75
CA LEU A 14 -26.73 -23.60 12.84
C LEU A 14 -26.82 -23.22 11.34
N VAL A 15 -27.47 -22.10 10.97
CA VAL A 15 -27.62 -21.68 9.56
C VAL A 15 -26.48 -20.76 9.08
N GLY A 16 -25.59 -20.32 9.97
CA GLY A 16 -24.56 -19.31 9.67
C GLY A 16 -23.35 -19.77 8.84
N CYS A 17 -23.16 -21.08 8.62
CA CYS A 17 -21.94 -21.60 7.98
C CYS A 17 -22.03 -21.88 6.46
N VAL A 18 -23.18 -21.64 5.80
CA VAL A 18 -23.41 -22.10 4.41
C VAL A 18 -23.86 -20.97 3.48
N THR A 19 -23.36 -19.75 3.69
CA THR A 19 -23.53 -18.66 2.70
C THR A 19 -22.20 -17.99 2.41
N SER A 20 -21.23 -18.79 1.95
CA SER A 20 -20.09 -18.23 1.23
C SER A 20 -20.61 -17.69 -0.09
N PRO A 21 -20.44 -16.39 -0.38
CA PRO A 21 -20.80 -15.87 -1.69
C PRO A 21 -19.95 -16.54 -2.75
N THR A 22 -20.60 -16.84 -3.85
CA THR A 22 -19.98 -17.45 -5.02
C THR A 22 -19.05 -16.44 -5.67
N HIS A 23 -17.76 -16.55 -5.35
CA HIS A 23 -16.73 -15.93 -6.17
C HIS A 23 -16.70 -16.67 -7.52
N ILE A 24 -16.92 -15.95 -8.62
CA ILE A 24 -16.79 -16.50 -9.97
C ILE A 24 -15.39 -16.12 -10.46
N PRO A 25 -14.37 -16.97 -10.25
CA PRO A 25 -13.04 -16.68 -10.77
C PRO A 25 -13.05 -16.69 -12.30
N VAL A 26 -12.04 -16.07 -12.88
CA VAL A 26 -11.76 -16.21 -14.32
C VAL A 26 -11.57 -17.71 -14.63
N PRO A 27 -12.26 -18.27 -15.63
CA PRO A 27 -12.07 -19.68 -16.00
C PRO A 27 -10.61 -19.95 -16.38
N GLU A 28 -10.12 -21.16 -16.09
CA GLU A 28 -8.71 -21.53 -16.25
C GLU A 28 -8.16 -21.22 -17.66
N ALA A 29 -8.96 -21.52 -18.69
CA ALA A 29 -8.62 -21.25 -20.10
C ALA A 29 -8.43 -19.75 -20.45
N HIS A 30 -8.86 -18.85 -19.58
CA HIS A 30 -8.74 -17.40 -19.74
C HIS A 30 -7.74 -16.77 -18.76
N LEU A 31 -7.15 -17.52 -17.83
CA LEU A 31 -6.25 -16.96 -16.82
C LEU A 31 -5.03 -16.27 -17.42
N SER A 32 -4.45 -16.81 -18.49
CA SER A 32 -3.30 -16.20 -19.18
C SER A 32 -3.68 -15.07 -20.15
N LYS A 33 -4.97 -14.93 -20.49
CA LYS A 33 -5.48 -13.90 -21.43
C LYS A 33 -6.13 -12.73 -20.72
N ALA A 34 -6.56 -12.91 -19.48
CA ALA A 34 -7.18 -11.85 -18.69
C ALA A 34 -6.18 -10.72 -18.46
N THR A 35 -6.58 -9.49 -18.77
CA THR A 35 -5.78 -8.29 -18.55
C THR A 35 -6.57 -7.31 -17.70
N VAL A 36 -5.87 -6.40 -17.01
CA VAL A 36 -6.54 -5.28 -16.36
C VAL A 36 -6.87 -4.25 -17.44
N ILE A 37 -8.12 -3.79 -17.44
CA ILE A 37 -8.60 -2.74 -18.36
C ILE A 37 -7.66 -1.53 -18.24
N ASP A 38 -7.21 -1.03 -19.39
CA ASP A 38 -6.28 0.10 -19.51
C ASP A 38 -4.92 -0.06 -18.80
N SER A 39 -4.55 -1.28 -18.38
CA SER A 39 -3.30 -1.56 -17.69
C SER A 39 -2.84 -3.01 -17.90
N PRO A 40 -2.56 -3.45 -19.14
CA PRO A 40 -2.17 -4.83 -19.42
C PRO A 40 -0.84 -5.24 -18.75
N SER A 41 -0.01 -4.26 -18.40
CA SER A 41 1.31 -4.45 -17.79
C SER A 41 1.25 -4.85 -16.32
N ILE A 42 0.25 -4.43 -15.54
CA ILE A 42 0.28 -4.62 -14.08
C ILE A 42 -0.10 -6.03 -13.58
N ARG A 43 -0.40 -6.96 -14.51
CA ARG A 43 -0.77 -8.34 -14.19
C ARG A 43 0.16 -9.31 -14.91
N PHE A 44 0.89 -10.12 -14.15
CA PHE A 44 1.83 -11.12 -14.62
C PHE A 44 1.90 -12.27 -13.61
N TRP A 45 2.41 -13.43 -14.04
CA TRP A 45 2.65 -14.54 -13.13
C TRP A 45 3.93 -14.30 -12.31
N GLY A 46 3.95 -14.74 -11.05
CA GLY A 46 5.10 -14.52 -10.16
C GLY A 46 6.36 -15.29 -10.58
N ASP A 47 6.20 -16.30 -11.42
CA ASP A 47 7.22 -17.12 -12.05
C ASP A 47 7.55 -16.70 -13.50
N GLU A 48 6.85 -15.70 -14.05
CA GLU A 48 7.22 -15.05 -15.32
C GLU A 48 8.14 -13.86 -15.04
N GLU A 49 9.10 -13.61 -15.93
CA GLU A 49 9.87 -12.36 -15.94
C GLU A 49 9.08 -11.32 -16.75
N PRO A 50 8.42 -10.33 -16.11
CA PRO A 50 7.60 -9.38 -16.85
C PRO A 50 8.52 -8.37 -17.52
N ASP A 51 8.20 -7.94 -18.75
CA ASP A 51 9.04 -6.99 -19.50
C ASP A 51 9.33 -5.69 -18.75
N GLN A 52 8.47 -5.29 -17.80
CA GLN A 52 8.68 -4.14 -16.93
C GLN A 52 9.85 -4.31 -15.97
N TYR A 53 10.13 -5.54 -15.52
CA TYR A 53 11.25 -5.84 -14.64
C TYR A 53 12.57 -5.96 -15.40
N ARG A 54 12.57 -5.95 -16.75
CA ARG A 54 13.82 -5.74 -17.50
C ARG A 54 14.47 -4.39 -17.20
N LYS A 55 13.75 -3.47 -16.54
CA LYS A 55 14.29 -2.27 -15.90
C LYS A 55 15.13 -2.53 -14.64
N ILE A 56 15.34 -3.79 -14.22
CA ILE A 56 16.42 -4.13 -13.28
C ILE A 56 17.76 -3.65 -13.83
N ASN A 57 17.91 -3.59 -15.16
CA ASN A 57 19.05 -2.92 -15.79
C ASN A 57 19.20 -1.46 -15.36
N ASP A 58 18.12 -0.72 -15.10
CA ASP A 58 18.16 0.68 -14.65
C ASP A 58 18.71 0.77 -13.21
N ILE A 59 18.34 -0.18 -12.33
CA ILE A 59 18.90 -0.27 -10.97
C ILE A 59 20.38 -0.65 -11.03
N VAL A 60 20.75 -1.62 -11.88
CA VAL A 60 22.15 -2.04 -12.07
C VAL A 60 22.97 -0.90 -12.67
N GLU A 61 22.44 -0.17 -13.66
CA GLU A 61 23.07 1.00 -14.26
C GLU A 61 23.21 2.14 -13.24
N TRP A 62 22.19 2.38 -12.42
CA TRP A 62 22.22 3.36 -11.32
C TRP A 62 23.30 3.01 -10.28
N LEU A 63 23.38 1.74 -9.88
CA LEU A 63 24.43 1.25 -8.99
C LEU A 63 25.82 1.37 -9.64
N GLN A 64 25.95 1.05 -10.93
CA GLN A 64 27.21 1.18 -11.69
C GLN A 64 27.65 2.63 -11.78
N LYS A 65 26.78 3.57 -12.16
CA LYS A 65 27.10 5.02 -12.18
C LYS A 65 27.59 5.50 -10.81
N ARG A 66 26.97 5.05 -9.72
CA ARG A 66 27.42 5.36 -8.36
C ARG A 66 28.74 4.69 -7.99
N SER A 67 29.01 3.49 -8.51
CA SER A 67 30.30 2.82 -8.37
C SER A 67 31.41 3.53 -9.17
N GLU A 68 31.12 4.08 -10.35
CA GLU A 68 32.10 4.88 -11.09
C GLU A 68 32.45 6.17 -10.35
N LEU A 69 31.49 6.77 -9.64
CA LEU A 69 31.75 7.89 -8.73
C LEU A 69 32.68 7.49 -7.58
N TRP A 70 32.60 6.24 -7.09
CA TRP A 70 33.51 5.70 -6.08
C TRP A 70 34.96 5.67 -6.60
N GLU A 71 35.18 5.12 -7.79
CA GLU A 71 36.51 5.01 -8.38
C GLU A 71 37.14 6.39 -8.64
N LYS A 72 36.34 7.37 -9.07
CA LYS A 72 36.83 8.73 -9.37
C LYS A 72 37.10 9.58 -8.14
N LYS A 73 36.29 9.45 -7.07
CA LYS A 73 36.38 10.32 -5.88
C LYS A 73 37.02 9.65 -4.66
N ASN A 74 37.42 8.38 -4.78
CA ASN A 74 37.97 7.55 -3.69
C ASN A 74 37.10 7.58 -2.40
N THR A 75 35.79 7.78 -2.57
CA THR A 75 34.81 7.92 -1.49
C THR A 75 33.65 6.98 -1.79
N LYS A 76 33.32 6.12 -0.84
CA LYS A 76 32.26 5.12 -1.00
C LYS A 76 30.91 5.83 -1.15
N PRO A 77 30.11 5.56 -2.19
CA PRO A 77 28.78 6.16 -2.35
C PRO A 77 27.91 5.75 -1.15
N ILE A 78 27.37 6.74 -0.44
CA ILE A 78 26.45 6.52 0.68
C ILE A 78 25.06 6.29 0.11
N ILE A 79 24.50 5.09 0.27
CA ILE A 79 23.11 4.80 -0.09
C ILE A 79 22.24 4.92 1.15
N ASN A 80 21.26 5.81 1.11
CA ASN A 80 20.33 6.04 2.22
C ASN A 80 19.05 5.22 1.98
N PHE A 81 18.81 4.25 2.85
CA PHE A 81 17.60 3.43 2.85
C PHE A 81 16.67 3.87 3.98
N LEU A 82 15.38 4.02 3.68
CA LEU A 82 14.33 4.24 4.66
C LEU A 82 13.28 3.13 4.57
N ALA A 83 13.01 2.48 5.70
CA ALA A 83 11.95 1.51 5.84
C ALA A 83 10.88 2.04 6.81
N LEU A 84 9.68 2.25 6.29
CA LEU A 84 8.53 2.74 7.05
C LEU A 84 7.65 1.55 7.46
N SER A 85 7.51 1.36 8.77
CA SER A 85 6.60 0.35 9.28
C SER A 85 5.14 0.75 9.07
N GLY A 86 4.25 -0.24 9.20
CA GLY A 86 2.84 0.04 9.51
C GLY A 86 2.70 0.56 10.95
N GLY A 87 1.46 0.75 11.39
CA GLY A 87 1.18 1.15 12.78
C GLY A 87 -0.06 2.01 12.98
N GLY A 88 -0.73 2.46 11.91
CA GLY A 88 -1.87 3.37 12.04
C GLY A 88 -1.47 4.62 12.82
N GLU A 89 -2.09 4.84 13.98
CA GLU A 89 -1.82 5.94 14.92
C GLU A 89 -0.35 6.03 15.41
N ASP A 90 0.35 4.90 15.53
CA ASP A 90 1.78 4.87 15.91
C ASP A 90 2.70 5.45 14.83
N GLY A 91 2.20 5.60 13.60
CA GLY A 91 2.96 6.19 12.51
C GLY A 91 3.23 7.69 12.68
N SER A 92 2.50 8.37 13.58
CA SER A 92 2.76 9.75 13.99
C SER A 92 4.20 9.97 14.51
N PHE A 93 4.80 8.94 15.14
CA PHE A 93 6.21 8.97 15.55
C PHE A 93 7.16 9.05 14.34
N ALA A 94 6.92 8.24 13.31
CA ALA A 94 7.70 8.26 12.08
C ALA A 94 7.57 9.61 11.36
N ALA A 95 6.35 10.16 11.28
CA ALA A 95 6.10 11.49 10.74
C ALA A 95 6.90 12.56 11.51
N GLY A 96 6.92 12.48 12.84
CA GLY A 96 7.68 13.39 13.71
C GLY A 96 9.19 13.33 13.44
N ILE A 97 9.76 12.15 13.26
CA ILE A 97 11.19 12.00 12.92
C ILE A 97 11.49 12.64 11.56
N ILE A 98 10.69 12.31 10.54
CA ILE A 98 10.94 12.75 9.16
C ILE A 98 10.81 14.27 9.04
N THR A 99 9.73 14.84 9.59
CA THR A 99 9.51 16.29 9.61
C THR A 99 10.49 17.00 10.54
N GLY A 100 10.94 16.33 11.61
CA GLY A 100 11.99 16.81 12.51
C GLY A 100 13.32 17.01 11.79
N TRP A 101 13.74 16.05 10.98
CA TRP A 101 14.93 16.19 10.14
C TRP A 101 14.79 17.32 9.11
N THR A 102 13.61 17.47 8.50
CA THR A 102 13.35 18.61 7.61
C THR A 102 13.55 19.93 8.35
N ARG A 103 12.97 20.08 9.54
CA ARG A 103 13.06 21.31 10.34
C ARG A 103 14.48 21.59 10.82
N HIS A 104 15.22 20.55 11.15
CA HIS A 104 16.62 20.67 11.56
C HIS A 104 17.54 20.98 10.37
N GLY A 105 17.10 20.66 9.14
CA GLY A 105 17.83 20.94 7.90
C GLY A 105 18.81 19.83 7.49
N ASP A 106 18.72 18.65 8.11
CA ASP A 106 19.62 17.52 7.88
C ASP A 106 18.90 16.24 7.44
N ARG A 107 17.69 16.38 6.88
CA ARG A 107 16.97 15.26 6.27
C ARG A 107 17.81 14.60 5.18
N PRO A 108 18.11 13.30 5.32
CA PRO A 108 18.80 12.57 4.27
C PRO A 108 17.96 12.56 2.99
N GLU A 109 18.63 12.72 1.85
CA GLU A 109 18.05 12.30 0.57
C GLU A 109 18.07 10.77 0.52
N PHE A 110 16.89 10.16 0.50
CA PHE A 110 16.76 8.70 0.50
C PHE A 110 16.75 8.16 -0.93
N ASP A 111 17.64 7.22 -1.21
CA ASP A 111 17.72 6.55 -2.50
C ASP A 111 16.64 5.46 -2.64
N VAL A 112 16.29 4.82 -1.52
CA VAL A 112 15.28 3.76 -1.48
C VAL A 112 14.38 3.97 -0.27
N ILE A 113 13.08 4.02 -0.54
CA ILE A 113 12.05 4.07 0.48
C ILE A 113 11.11 2.88 0.30
N THR A 114 10.88 2.13 1.36
CA THR A 114 9.90 1.04 1.40
C THR A 114 8.94 1.26 2.55
N GLY A 115 7.71 0.74 2.41
CA GLY A 115 6.67 0.93 3.39
C GLY A 115 5.67 -0.22 3.44
N VAL A 116 5.12 -0.48 4.62
CA VAL A 116 4.03 -1.45 4.82
C VAL A 116 2.82 -0.74 5.43
N SER A 117 1.61 -1.05 4.96
CA SER A 117 0.35 -0.47 5.47
C SER A 117 0.38 1.07 5.42
N ALA A 118 0.17 1.77 6.53
CA ALA A 118 0.29 3.24 6.60
C ALA A 118 1.64 3.76 6.05
N GLY A 119 2.74 3.03 6.28
CA GLY A 119 4.04 3.36 5.72
C GLY A 119 4.09 3.33 4.18
N ALA A 120 3.29 2.48 3.54
CA ALA A 120 3.19 2.44 2.08
C ALA A 120 2.47 3.67 1.51
N LEU A 121 1.52 4.24 2.25
CA LEU A 121 0.85 5.49 1.87
C LEU A 121 1.77 6.71 2.09
N ALA A 122 2.61 6.67 3.13
CA ALA A 122 3.55 7.72 3.46
C ALA A 122 4.77 7.78 2.52
N ALA A 123 5.30 6.62 2.11
CA ALA A 123 6.56 6.51 1.36
C ALA A 123 6.67 7.44 0.14
N PRO A 124 5.63 7.60 -0.73
CA PRO A 124 5.69 8.52 -1.86
C PRO A 124 5.95 9.97 -1.44
N PHE A 125 5.33 10.43 -0.35
CA PHE A 125 5.51 11.80 0.15
C PHE A 125 6.88 12.00 0.78
N VAL A 126 7.41 10.96 1.45
CA VAL A 126 8.78 11.02 1.95
C VAL A 126 9.78 11.11 0.81
N PHE A 127 9.51 10.41 -0.30
CA PHE A 127 10.32 10.42 -1.52
C PHE A 127 10.30 11.79 -2.22
N LEU A 128 9.12 12.38 -2.38
CA LEU A 128 8.95 13.70 -3.00
C LEU A 128 9.58 14.84 -2.17
N GLY A 129 9.78 14.63 -0.87
CA GLY A 129 10.60 15.48 -0.02
C GLY A 129 9.83 16.46 0.87
N PRO A 130 10.51 17.46 1.46
CA PRO A 130 9.99 18.38 2.46
C PRO A 130 8.68 19.10 2.13
N GLU A 131 8.41 19.37 0.84
CA GLU A 131 7.17 20.05 0.41
C GLU A 131 5.90 19.27 0.75
N TYR A 132 6.03 17.97 1.01
CA TYR A 132 4.92 17.07 1.32
C TYR A 132 4.84 16.72 2.80
N ASP A 133 5.59 17.40 3.67
CA ASP A 133 5.61 17.11 5.11
C ASP A 133 4.24 17.29 5.77
N GLU A 134 3.42 18.24 5.30
CA GLU A 134 2.04 18.40 5.78
C GLU A 134 1.15 17.22 5.37
N VAL A 135 1.32 16.71 4.14
CA VAL A 135 0.58 15.54 3.65
C VAL A 135 1.01 14.28 4.40
N LEU A 136 2.31 14.13 4.66
CA LEU A 136 2.86 13.06 5.48
C LEU A 136 2.25 13.07 6.89
N PHE A 137 2.12 14.26 7.49
CA PHE A 137 1.49 14.42 8.79
C PHE A 137 -0.01 14.08 8.74
N ASP A 138 -0.74 14.50 7.71
CA ASP A 138 -2.17 14.18 7.51
C ASP A 138 -2.37 12.66 7.39
N VAL A 139 -1.54 11.98 6.57
CA VAL A 139 -1.56 10.52 6.41
C VAL A 139 -1.34 9.82 7.75
N TYR A 140 -0.39 10.24 8.58
CA TYR A 140 -0.11 9.54 9.83
C TYR A 140 -0.97 9.94 11.03
N SER A 141 -1.53 11.16 11.03
CA SER A 141 -2.28 11.69 12.18
C SER A 141 -3.79 11.51 12.05
N ASN A 142 -4.31 11.49 10.81
CA ASN A 142 -5.74 11.45 10.55
C ASN A 142 -6.21 10.11 9.94
N LEU A 143 -5.34 9.08 9.91
CA LEU A 143 -5.73 7.74 9.52
C LEU A 143 -6.48 7.04 10.66
N SER A 144 -7.81 6.98 10.60
CA SER A 144 -8.61 6.18 11.53
C SER A 144 -8.98 4.81 10.93
N ASN A 145 -9.42 3.87 11.79
CA ASN A 145 -9.90 2.56 11.34
C ASN A 145 -11.08 2.69 10.35
N GLU A 146 -11.95 3.68 10.56
CA GLU A 146 -13.13 3.95 9.71
C GLU A 146 -12.76 4.45 8.31
N ASP A 147 -11.58 5.05 8.16
CA ASP A 147 -11.01 5.47 6.86
C ASP A 147 -10.41 4.31 6.07
N ILE A 148 -10.12 3.19 6.74
CA ILE A 148 -9.55 1.99 6.12
C ILE A 148 -10.65 0.98 5.81
N TYR A 149 -11.54 0.71 6.77
CA TYR A 149 -12.61 -0.26 6.61
C TYR A 149 -13.88 0.13 7.37
N ARG A 150 -15.04 -0.23 6.81
CA ARG A 150 -16.30 -0.22 7.55
C ARG A 150 -16.71 -1.64 7.89
N THR A 151 -17.09 -1.86 9.15
CA THR A 151 -17.66 -3.14 9.56
C THR A 151 -19.05 -3.30 8.95
N GLN A 152 -19.24 -4.37 8.18
CA GLN A 152 -20.51 -4.73 7.55
C GLN A 152 -21.00 -6.05 8.13
N ILE A 153 -21.08 -6.11 9.46
CA ILE A 153 -21.38 -7.33 10.24
C ILE A 153 -22.71 -7.97 9.81
N PHE A 154 -23.73 -7.16 9.52
CA PHE A 154 -25.01 -7.67 9.01
C PHE A 154 -24.89 -8.24 7.59
N SER A 155 -24.10 -7.63 6.71
CA SER A 155 -23.83 -8.17 5.37
C SER A 155 -23.16 -9.54 5.47
N GLY A 156 -22.10 -9.66 6.28
CA GLY A 156 -21.40 -10.94 6.48
C GLY A 156 -22.25 -12.03 7.14
N LEU A 157 -23.20 -11.67 8.02
CA LEU A 157 -24.08 -12.64 8.68
C LEU A 157 -25.24 -13.12 7.79
N PHE A 158 -25.62 -12.35 6.76
CA PHE A 158 -26.71 -12.67 5.84
C PHE A 158 -26.23 -13.07 4.42
N GLY A 159 -24.99 -13.57 4.30
CA GLY A 159 -24.46 -14.14 3.05
C GLY A 159 -23.70 -13.19 2.13
N GLY A 160 -23.26 -12.04 2.63
CA GLY A 160 -22.37 -11.10 1.95
C GLY A 160 -20.91 -11.58 1.90
N SER A 161 -20.12 -11.00 0.99
CA SER A 161 -18.77 -11.49 0.63
C SER A 161 -17.62 -11.06 1.50
N ALA A 162 -17.88 -10.14 2.42
CA ALA A 162 -16.91 -9.73 3.41
C ALA A 162 -17.63 -9.17 4.64
N ILE A 163 -16.97 -9.30 5.79
CA ILE A 163 -17.38 -8.62 7.03
C ILE A 163 -16.82 -7.19 7.08
N LEU A 164 -15.87 -6.87 6.19
CA LEU A 164 -15.21 -5.57 6.09
C LEU A 164 -15.43 -4.98 4.70
N ASP A 165 -15.79 -3.70 4.63
CA ASP A 165 -15.93 -2.93 3.39
C ASP A 165 -14.70 -2.03 3.23
N THR A 166 -13.93 -2.22 2.15
CA THR A 166 -12.67 -1.52 1.86
C THR A 166 -12.84 -0.31 0.93
N ARG A 167 -14.07 0.08 0.58
CA ARG A 167 -14.32 1.34 -0.15
C ARG A 167 -13.71 2.59 0.50
N PRO A 168 -13.69 2.75 1.84
CA PRO A 168 -12.99 3.86 2.49
C PRO A 168 -11.50 3.90 2.12
N LEU A 169 -10.78 2.78 2.23
CA LEU A 169 -9.37 2.70 1.84
C LEU A 169 -9.16 3.07 0.36
N LYS A 170 -10.04 2.61 -0.54
CA LYS A 170 -9.96 2.99 -1.96
C LYS A 170 -10.06 4.50 -2.15
N ASN A 171 -11.01 5.15 -1.46
CA ASN A 171 -11.20 6.59 -1.53
C ASN A 171 -10.00 7.34 -0.95
N LEU A 172 -9.43 6.83 0.16
CA LEU A 172 -8.24 7.38 0.78
C LEU A 172 -7.03 7.31 -0.15
N ILE A 173 -6.78 6.15 -0.78
CA ILE A 173 -5.71 6.01 -1.79
C ILE A 173 -5.95 7.00 -2.93
N SER A 174 -7.20 7.14 -3.40
CA SER A 174 -7.53 8.05 -4.50
C SER A 174 -7.39 9.53 -4.14
N LYS A 175 -7.53 9.89 -2.86
CA LYS A 175 -7.29 11.25 -2.35
C LYS A 175 -5.80 11.64 -2.48
N TYR A 176 -4.91 10.71 -2.16
CA TYR A 176 -3.48 10.98 -2.03
C TYR A 176 -2.65 10.58 -3.25
N VAL A 177 -2.99 9.50 -3.94
CA VAL A 177 -2.28 8.98 -5.11
C VAL A 177 -2.94 9.52 -6.37
N THR A 178 -2.66 10.77 -6.68
CA THR A 178 -3.19 11.45 -7.87
C THR A 178 -2.28 11.25 -9.08
N ALA A 179 -2.78 11.53 -10.29
CA ALA A 179 -1.97 11.52 -11.50
C ALA A 179 -0.77 12.49 -11.42
N GLU A 180 -0.93 13.61 -10.72
CA GLU A 180 0.15 14.57 -10.46
C GLU A 180 1.22 13.97 -9.56
N ILE A 181 0.85 13.33 -8.46
CA ILE A 181 1.80 12.64 -7.57
C ILE A 181 2.57 11.57 -8.33
N LEU A 182 1.89 10.75 -9.14
CA LEU A 182 2.54 9.75 -9.99
C LEU A 182 3.51 10.37 -10.98
N TYR A 183 3.14 11.50 -11.60
CA TYR A 183 4.02 12.25 -12.51
C TYR A 183 5.26 12.79 -11.79
N LEU A 184 5.10 13.37 -10.60
CA LEU A 184 6.21 13.93 -9.82
C LEU A 184 7.19 12.84 -9.37
N ILE A 185 6.69 11.69 -8.93
CA ILE A 185 7.53 10.52 -8.61
C ILE A 185 8.32 10.09 -9.86
N GLY A 186 7.64 9.97 -11.00
CA GLY A 186 8.27 9.60 -12.27
C GLY A 186 9.26 10.63 -12.81
N LYS A 187 9.16 11.90 -12.42
CA LYS A 187 10.11 12.96 -12.77
C LYS A 187 11.37 12.91 -11.90
N GLN A 188 11.23 12.46 -10.65
CA GLN A 188 12.31 12.38 -9.68
C GLN A 188 13.10 11.06 -9.78
N HIS A 189 12.51 10.02 -10.40
CA HIS A 189 13.14 8.76 -10.78
C HIS A 189 13.84 8.88 -12.15
#